data_AF-A0A1Y2GGP1-F1
#
_entry.id   AF-A0A1Y2GGP1-F1
#
_cell.length_a   1.000
_cell.length_b   1.000
_cell.length_c   1.000
_cell.angle_alpha   90.00
_cell.angle_beta   90.00
_cell.angle_gamma   90.00
#
_symmetry.space_group_name_H-M   'P 1'
#
loop_
_entity.id
_entity.type
_entity.pdbx_description
1 polymer ?
#
loop_
_entity_poly.entity_id
_entity_poly.type
_entity_poly.pdbx_seq_one_letter_code
_entity_poly.pdbx_strand_id
1 'polypeptide(L)'
;MADFDIERMLEVEASAVQKDAEVERIMACFKLDPYDILELDMNCVEKDIKMAYRRKSLMIHPDKVKHPKAQDAFDLLKKAEMDLMDPGKRSFLNSIIEEAKYEVKKAQPLNIAPTDPFFTSPVYKSLVKQKTKDLLIEAELRKRKLIKKEMEAEGAEARKQDEVISERKRKQEAQKVWEDSRDDRVQGWRNFQAGKTAGGKIKRKKPSTFRPPRAVAEESAVPYNKRPTTSSATEGF
;
A
#
# COMPACT_ATOMS: atom_id res chain seq x y z
N MET A 1 -41.80 8.15 50.91
CA MET A 1 -40.40 7.67 50.94
C MET A 1 -40.15 6.63 49.84
N ALA A 2 -41.01 5.62 49.65
CA ALA A 2 -40.85 4.64 48.57
C ALA A 2 -40.91 5.22 47.14
N ASP A 3 -41.81 6.17 46.87
CA ASP A 3 -41.95 6.77 45.52
C ASP A 3 -40.70 7.56 45.07
N PHE A 4 -40.03 8.25 46.01
CA PHE A 4 -38.81 9.02 45.73
C PHE A 4 -37.61 8.11 45.39
N ASP A 5 -37.56 6.91 45.98
CA ASP A 5 -36.54 5.92 45.66
C ASP A 5 -36.77 5.26 44.29
N ILE A 6 -38.03 5.08 43.88
CA ILE A 6 -38.38 4.55 42.55
C ILE A 6 -38.02 5.55 41.45
N GLU A 7 -38.37 6.83 41.61
CA GLU A 7 -37.99 7.90 40.66
C GLU A 7 -36.47 7.98 40.49
N ARG A 8 -35.73 7.99 41.60
CA ARG A 8 -34.26 8.03 41.56
C ARG A 8 -33.64 6.82 40.87
N MET A 9 -34.18 5.62 41.10
CA MET A 9 -33.72 4.42 40.40
C MET A 9 -34.01 4.48 38.90
N LEU A 10 -35.20 4.97 38.52
CA LEU A 10 -35.59 5.13 37.12
C LEU A 10 -34.70 6.14 36.40
N GLU A 11 -34.33 7.26 37.04
CA GLU A 11 -33.41 8.25 36.47
C GLU A 11 -32.00 7.67 36.25
N VAL A 12 -31.50 6.87 37.18
CA VAL A 12 -30.19 6.21 37.04
C VAL A 12 -30.20 5.23 35.88
N GLU A 13 -31.25 4.42 35.76
CA GLU A 13 -31.39 3.45 34.68
C GLU A 13 -31.57 4.14 33.33
N ALA A 14 -32.42 5.17 33.25
CA ALA A 14 -32.58 5.99 32.05
C ALA A 14 -31.25 6.63 31.62
N SER A 15 -30.46 7.13 32.57
CA SER A 15 -29.12 7.66 32.29
C SER A 15 -28.15 6.58 31.81
N ALA A 16 -28.22 5.36 32.35
CA ALA A 16 -27.40 4.24 31.89
C ALA A 16 -27.74 3.87 30.43
N VAL A 17 -29.04 3.73 30.12
CA VAL A 17 -29.54 3.46 28.76
C VAL A 17 -29.09 4.54 27.78
N GLN A 18 -29.13 5.82 28.17
CA GLN A 18 -28.64 6.92 27.34
C GLN A 18 -27.14 6.84 27.04
N LYS A 19 -26.32 6.44 28.02
CA LYS A 19 -24.87 6.28 27.83
C LYS A 19 -24.56 5.10 26.91
N ASP A 20 -25.25 3.98 27.11
CA ASP A 20 -25.08 2.79 26.28
C ASP A 20 -25.52 3.07 24.84
N ALA A 21 -26.65 3.75 24.65
CA ALA A 21 -27.11 4.18 23.33
C ALA A 21 -26.11 5.10 22.61
N GLU A 22 -25.42 6.00 23.33
CA GLU A 22 -24.36 6.81 22.74
C GLU A 22 -23.15 5.98 22.31
N VAL A 23 -22.74 5.00 23.13
CA VAL A 23 -21.63 4.10 22.78
C VAL A 23 -21.98 3.34 21.50
N GLU A 24 -23.19 2.80 21.40
CA GLU A 24 -23.66 2.13 20.18
C GLU A 24 -23.71 3.08 18.98
N ARG A 25 -24.20 4.31 19.15
CA ARG A 25 -24.21 5.34 18.10
C ARG A 25 -22.80 5.60 17.57
N ILE A 26 -21.83 5.89 18.45
CA ILE A 26 -20.44 6.17 18.06
C ILE A 26 -19.82 4.96 17.34
N MET A 27 -20.12 3.74 17.79
CA MET A 27 -19.64 2.53 17.13
C MET A 27 -20.29 2.28 15.77
N ALA A 28 -21.53 2.74 15.56
CA ALA A 28 -22.24 2.68 14.29
C ALA A 28 -21.84 3.80 13.31
N CYS A 29 -21.31 4.92 13.81
CA CYS A 29 -20.82 6.02 12.98
C CYS A 29 -19.70 5.60 12.03
N PHE A 30 -19.58 6.31 10.92
CA PHE A 30 -18.56 6.03 9.94
C PHE A 30 -17.19 6.51 10.43
N LYS A 31 -16.25 5.58 10.61
CA LYS A 31 -14.92 5.83 11.23
C LYS A 31 -14.05 6.88 10.53
N LEU A 32 -14.33 7.20 9.27
CA LEU A 32 -13.60 8.18 8.47
C LEU A 32 -14.24 9.57 8.51
N ASP A 33 -15.40 9.73 9.16
CA ASP A 33 -16.08 11.01 9.31
C ASP A 33 -16.08 11.47 10.79
N PRO A 34 -15.08 12.29 11.19
CA PRO A 34 -15.00 12.83 12.54
C PRO A 34 -16.16 13.75 12.93
N TYR A 35 -16.80 14.44 11.97
CA TYR A 35 -17.89 15.38 12.26
C TYR A 35 -19.14 14.63 12.70
N ASP A 36 -19.44 13.47 12.09
CA ASP A 36 -20.58 12.64 12.49
C ASP A 36 -20.38 11.99 13.87
N ILE A 37 -19.14 11.59 14.20
CA ILE A 37 -18.78 11.02 15.51
C ILE A 37 -19.02 12.06 16.63
N LEU A 38 -18.52 13.29 16.43
CA LEU A 38 -18.63 14.39 17.40
C LEU A 38 -19.96 15.17 17.34
N GLU A 39 -20.81 14.87 16.34
CA GLU A 39 -22.07 15.58 16.06
C GLU A 39 -21.88 17.10 15.88
N LEU A 40 -20.89 17.46 15.08
CA LEU A 40 -20.57 18.85 14.76
C LEU A 40 -20.86 19.15 13.28
N ASP A 41 -21.17 20.42 13.00
CA ASP A 41 -21.23 20.93 11.63
C ASP A 41 -19.83 21.33 11.15
N MET A 42 -19.62 21.41 9.83
CA MET A 42 -18.32 21.82 9.25
C MET A 42 -17.87 23.22 9.67
N ASN A 43 -18.84 24.08 10.01
CA ASN A 43 -18.62 25.46 10.41
C ASN A 43 -18.21 25.60 11.89
N CYS A 44 -18.00 24.50 12.61
CA CYS A 44 -17.66 24.55 14.04
C CYS A 44 -16.33 25.25 14.29
N VAL A 45 -16.15 25.88 15.46
CA VAL A 45 -14.85 26.44 15.86
C VAL A 45 -14.05 25.37 16.62
N GLU A 46 -12.71 25.49 16.70
CA GLU A 46 -11.87 24.59 17.49
C GLU A 46 -12.32 24.47 18.96
N LYS A 47 -12.87 25.55 19.51
CA LYS A 47 -13.46 25.55 20.86
C LYS A 47 -14.63 24.57 20.96
N ASP A 48 -15.49 24.53 19.94
CA ASP A 48 -16.67 23.66 19.92
C ASP A 48 -16.26 22.19 19.82
N ILE A 49 -15.19 21.90 19.07
CA ILE A 49 -14.60 20.55 18.95
C ILE A 49 -14.16 20.05 20.33
N LYS A 50 -13.38 20.85 21.07
CA LYS A 50 -12.92 20.50 22.42
C LYS A 50 -14.07 20.37 23.41
N MET A 51 -15.08 21.23 23.32
CA MET A 51 -16.26 21.17 24.17
C MET A 51 -17.10 19.92 23.91
N ALA A 52 -17.31 19.57 22.64
CA ALA A 52 -18.04 18.36 22.24
C ALA A 52 -17.29 17.10 22.70
N TYR A 53 -15.97 17.05 22.49
CA TYR A 53 -15.12 15.96 22.97
C TYR A 53 -15.22 15.81 24.49
N ARG A 54 -15.04 16.89 25.26
CA ARG A 54 -15.12 16.85 26.73
C ARG A 54 -16.48 16.37 27.23
N ARG A 55 -17.58 16.85 26.62
CA ARG A 55 -18.94 16.43 26.99
C ARG A 55 -19.16 14.95 26.71
N LYS A 56 -18.82 14.48 25.52
CA LYS A 56 -19.03 13.09 25.11
C LYS A 56 -18.13 12.11 25.85
N SER A 57 -16.84 12.45 26.01
CA SER A 57 -15.86 11.60 26.72
C SER A 57 -16.25 11.35 28.17
N LEU A 58 -16.84 12.33 28.87
CA LEU A 58 -17.38 12.13 30.22
C LEU A 58 -18.62 11.23 30.23
N MET A 59 -19.43 11.28 29.17
CA MET A 59 -20.66 10.50 29.04
C MET A 59 -20.36 9.02 28.77
N ILE A 60 -19.37 8.74 27.91
CA ILE A 60 -18.99 7.38 27.48
C ILE A 60 -17.69 6.87 28.13
N HIS A 61 -17.26 7.45 29.25
CA HIS A 61 -15.99 7.09 29.87
C HIS A 61 -15.99 5.61 30.30
N PRO A 62 -14.96 4.82 29.95
CA PRO A 62 -14.93 3.37 30.20
C PRO A 62 -14.97 3.00 31.69
N ASP A 63 -14.50 3.87 32.58
CA ASP A 63 -14.61 3.67 34.05
C ASP A 63 -16.04 3.85 34.58
N LYS A 64 -16.85 4.70 33.93
CA LYS A 64 -18.20 5.04 34.39
C LYS A 64 -19.30 4.23 33.70
N VAL A 65 -19.01 3.67 32.53
CA VAL A 65 -19.96 2.95 31.68
C VAL A 65 -19.51 1.50 31.56
N LYS A 66 -20.39 0.56 31.94
CA LYS A 66 -20.07 -0.89 31.95
C LYS A 66 -20.17 -1.55 30.57
N HIS A 67 -20.38 -0.78 29.51
CA HIS A 67 -20.55 -1.30 28.16
C HIS A 67 -19.22 -1.88 27.61
N PRO A 68 -19.24 -3.09 27.00
CA PRO A 68 -18.01 -3.76 26.55
C PRO A 68 -17.23 -2.97 25.48
N LYS A 69 -17.92 -2.16 24.67
CA LYS A 69 -17.32 -1.32 23.62
C LYS A 69 -17.04 0.12 24.07
N ALA A 70 -17.17 0.45 25.36
CA ALA A 70 -16.96 1.82 25.84
C ALA A 70 -15.53 2.32 25.53
N GLN A 71 -14.52 1.46 25.70
CA GLN A 71 -13.13 1.77 25.38
C GLN A 71 -12.95 2.09 23.88
N ASP A 72 -13.46 1.22 22.99
CA ASP A 72 -13.37 1.42 21.54
C ASP A 72 -14.04 2.72 21.09
N ALA A 73 -15.22 3.02 21.64
CA ALA A 73 -15.95 4.26 21.34
C ALA A 73 -15.20 5.49 21.85
N PHE A 74 -14.57 5.40 23.03
CA PHE A 74 -13.74 6.47 23.57
C PHE A 74 -12.51 6.75 22.70
N ASP A 75 -11.85 5.69 22.22
CA ASP A 75 -10.69 5.81 21.34
C ASP A 75 -11.07 6.40 19.97
N LEU A 76 -12.24 6.05 19.42
CA LEU A 76 -12.79 6.68 18.22
C LEU A 76 -13.08 8.17 18.44
N LEU A 77 -13.66 8.53 19.57
CA LEU A 77 -13.97 9.92 19.92
C LEU A 77 -12.69 10.76 20.04
N LYS A 78 -11.66 10.21 20.68
CA LYS A 78 -10.33 10.84 20.80
C LYS A 78 -9.66 11.02 19.44
N LYS A 79 -9.73 9.99 18.59
CA LYS A 79 -9.21 10.08 17.22
C LYS A 79 -9.94 11.16 16.41
N ALA A 80 -11.27 11.26 16.52
CA ALA A 80 -12.06 12.27 15.84
C ALA A 80 -11.65 13.70 16.27
N GLU A 81 -11.44 13.94 17.56
CA GLU A 81 -10.92 15.23 18.05
C GLU A 81 -9.55 15.53 17.43
N MET A 82 -8.61 14.58 17.47
CA MET A 82 -7.27 14.76 16.90
C MET A 82 -7.31 15.05 15.40
N ASP A 83 -8.17 14.38 14.65
CA ASP A 83 -8.29 14.58 13.20
C ASP A 83 -8.91 15.95 12.86
N LEU A 84 -9.84 16.46 13.66
CA LEU A 84 -10.41 17.80 13.47
C LEU A 84 -9.52 18.94 13.97
N MET A 85 -8.63 18.67 14.94
CA MET A 85 -7.64 19.64 15.42
C MET A 85 -6.46 19.83 14.46
N ASP A 86 -6.22 18.87 13.56
CA ASP A 86 -5.21 18.96 12.50
C ASP A 86 -5.76 19.81 11.32
N PRO A 87 -5.17 20.99 11.02
CA PRO A 87 -5.64 21.86 9.96
C PRO A 87 -5.63 21.21 8.56
N GLY A 88 -4.65 20.34 8.29
CA GLY A 88 -4.52 19.67 7.00
C GLY A 88 -5.62 18.64 6.78
N LYS A 89 -5.85 17.79 7.79
CA LYS A 89 -6.95 16.81 7.75
C LYS A 89 -8.32 17.49 7.74
N ARG A 90 -8.50 18.54 8.54
CA ARG A 90 -9.73 19.30 8.58
C ARG A 90 -10.05 19.96 7.25
N SER A 91 -9.05 20.57 6.61
CA SER A 91 -9.21 21.15 5.27
C SER A 91 -9.62 20.08 4.24
N PHE A 92 -8.96 18.92 4.26
CA PHE A 92 -9.33 17.78 3.41
C PHE A 92 -10.78 17.34 3.64
N LEU A 93 -11.20 17.13 4.89
CA LEU A 93 -12.58 16.74 5.22
C LEU A 93 -13.58 17.79 4.77
N ASN A 94 -13.30 19.08 4.98
CA ASN A 94 -14.16 20.17 4.52
C ASN A 94 -14.31 20.17 3.01
N SER A 95 -13.22 19.94 2.26
CA SER A 95 -13.25 19.87 0.80
C SER A 95 -14.14 18.74 0.30
N ILE A 96 -14.08 17.57 0.95
CA ILE A 96 -14.92 16.41 0.62
C ILE A 96 -16.40 16.70 0.93
N ILE A 97 -16.70 17.35 2.05
CA ILE A 97 -18.09 17.67 2.40
C ILE A 97 -18.66 18.75 1.46
N GLU A 98 -17.84 19.73 1.04
CA GLU A 98 -18.24 20.73 0.06
C GLU A 98 -18.50 20.10 -1.32
N GLU A 99 -17.65 19.17 -1.74
CA GLU A 99 -17.87 18.34 -2.94
C GLU A 99 -19.17 17.53 -2.83
N ALA A 100 -19.41 16.86 -1.70
CA ALA A 100 -20.65 16.12 -1.45
C ALA A 100 -21.89 17.03 -1.54
N LYS A 101 -21.85 18.23 -0.94
CA LYS A 101 -22.92 19.23 -1.05
C LYS A 101 -23.17 19.63 -2.50
N TYR A 102 -22.10 19.87 -3.26
CA TYR A 102 -22.18 20.21 -4.67
C TYR A 102 -22.81 19.08 -5.49
N GLU A 103 -22.39 17.83 -5.28
CA GLU A 103 -22.97 16.67 -5.96
C GLU A 103 -24.46 16.51 -5.67
N VAL A 104 -24.86 16.60 -4.40
CA VAL A 104 -26.27 16.50 -4.01
C VAL A 104 -27.08 17.61 -4.67
N LYS A 105 -26.58 18.84 -4.66
CA LYS A 105 -27.24 20.00 -5.29
C LYS A 105 -27.32 19.85 -6.81
N LYS A 106 -26.27 19.33 -7.45
CA LYS A 106 -26.22 19.08 -8.90
C LYS A 106 -27.17 17.96 -9.33
N ALA A 107 -27.37 16.96 -8.48
CA ALA A 107 -28.29 15.85 -8.74
C ALA A 107 -29.77 16.25 -8.61
N GLN A 108 -30.07 17.39 -7.98
CA GLN A 108 -31.42 17.92 -7.91
C GLN A 108 -31.88 18.50 -9.26
N PRO A 109 -33.18 18.45 -9.58
CA PRO A 109 -33.69 19.05 -10.81
C PRO A 109 -33.41 20.56 -10.85
N LEU A 110 -33.11 21.08 -12.04
CA LEU A 110 -32.70 22.47 -12.28
C LEU A 110 -33.74 23.54 -11.88
N ASN A 111 -34.96 23.13 -11.53
CA ASN A 111 -36.08 24.02 -11.19
C ASN A 111 -36.18 24.35 -9.69
N ILE A 112 -35.28 23.83 -8.86
CA ILE A 112 -35.28 24.15 -7.42
C ILE A 112 -34.48 25.45 -7.20
N ALA A 113 -35.14 26.45 -6.63
CA ALA A 113 -34.50 27.72 -6.31
C ALA A 113 -33.39 27.52 -5.26
N PRO A 114 -32.29 28.29 -5.30
CA PRO A 114 -31.22 28.21 -4.29
C PRO A 114 -31.67 28.41 -2.84
N THR A 115 -32.78 29.11 -2.63
CA THR A 115 -33.38 29.42 -1.32
C THR A 115 -34.45 28.40 -0.91
N ASP A 116 -34.60 27.30 -1.65
CA ASP A 116 -35.63 26.31 -1.34
C ASP A 116 -35.41 25.66 0.05
N PRO A 117 -36.48 25.51 0.86
CA PRO A 117 -36.40 24.86 2.18
C PRO A 117 -35.81 23.45 2.16
N PHE A 118 -35.79 22.77 1.01
CA PHE A 118 -35.12 21.49 0.81
C PHE A 118 -33.68 21.49 1.30
N PHE A 119 -32.90 22.55 1.04
CA PHE A 119 -31.48 22.62 1.45
C PHE A 119 -31.27 22.72 2.96
N THR A 120 -32.32 22.99 3.73
CA THR A 120 -32.31 22.97 5.20
C THR A 120 -32.93 21.70 5.78
N SER A 121 -33.68 20.95 4.94
CA SER A 121 -34.42 19.77 5.32
C SER A 121 -33.51 18.66 5.90
N PRO A 122 -34.00 17.88 6.89
CA PRO A 122 -33.33 16.67 7.35
C PRO A 122 -32.98 15.71 6.21
N VAL A 123 -33.82 15.67 5.17
CA VAL A 123 -33.58 14.83 3.98
C VAL A 123 -32.30 15.26 3.27
N TYR A 124 -32.12 16.55 2.98
CA TYR A 124 -30.89 17.05 2.37
C TYR A 124 -29.65 16.76 3.23
N LYS A 125 -29.74 16.97 4.55
CA LYS A 125 -28.64 16.63 5.47
C LYS A 125 -28.26 15.16 5.39
N SER A 126 -29.25 14.26 5.33
CA SER A 126 -29.03 12.82 5.20
C SER A 126 -28.37 12.43 3.87
N LEU A 127 -28.81 13.04 2.76
CA LEU A 127 -28.23 12.85 1.43
C LEU A 127 -26.77 13.32 1.37
N VAL A 128 -26.48 14.49 1.92
CA VAL A 128 -25.10 15.01 2.02
C VAL A 128 -24.24 14.07 2.85
N LYS A 129 -24.72 13.60 4.02
CA LYS A 129 -23.99 12.62 4.84
C LYS A 129 -23.68 11.33 4.06
N GLN A 130 -24.66 10.81 3.32
CA GLN A 130 -24.47 9.60 2.51
C GLN A 130 -23.42 9.84 1.42
N LYS A 131 -23.49 10.97 0.72
CA LYS A 131 -22.51 11.33 -0.31
C LYS A 131 -21.10 11.58 0.23
N THR A 132 -20.98 12.26 1.37
CA THR A 132 -19.70 12.42 2.06
C THR A 132 -19.07 11.06 2.38
N LYS A 133 -19.87 10.11 2.88
CA LYS A 133 -19.40 8.75 3.16
C LYS A 133 -18.86 8.06 1.90
N ASP A 134 -19.58 8.15 0.79
CA ASP A 134 -19.16 7.53 -0.48
C ASP A 134 -17.83 8.12 -0.98
N LEU A 135 -17.68 9.45 -0.96
CA LEU A 135 -16.46 10.14 -1.38
C LEU A 135 -15.26 9.81 -0.47
N LEU A 136 -15.48 9.73 0.85
CA LEU A 136 -14.44 9.33 1.80
C LEU A 136 -13.99 7.88 1.57
N ILE A 137 -14.91 6.96 1.29
CA ILE A 137 -14.57 5.57 0.93
C ILE A 137 -13.74 5.55 -0.34
N GLU A 138 -14.13 6.31 -1.37
CA GLU A 138 -13.39 6.35 -2.63
C GLU A 138 -11.98 6.93 -2.45
N ALA A 139 -11.84 8.02 -1.69
CA ALA A 139 -10.56 8.66 -1.42
C ALA A 139 -9.60 7.70 -0.68
N GLU A 140 -10.10 6.97 0.32
CA GLU A 140 -9.33 5.98 1.06
C GLU A 140 -8.92 4.78 0.18
N LEU A 141 -9.84 4.28 -0.66
CA LEU A 141 -9.54 3.24 -1.64
C LEU A 141 -8.49 3.69 -2.66
N ARG A 142 -8.57 4.94 -3.12
CA ARG A 142 -7.59 5.54 -4.04
C ARG A 142 -6.22 5.62 -3.40
N LYS A 143 -6.15 6.09 -2.15
CA LYS A 143 -4.90 6.14 -1.37
C LYS A 143 -4.28 4.75 -1.21
N ARG A 144 -5.08 3.74 -0.82
CA ARG A 144 -4.61 2.35 -0.67
C ARG A 144 -4.08 1.76 -1.99
N LYS A 145 -4.77 2.04 -3.11
CA LYS A 145 -4.33 1.61 -4.44
C LYS A 145 -2.99 2.25 -4.82
N LEU A 146 -2.81 3.54 -4.54
CA LEU A 146 -1.55 4.24 -4.81
C LEU A 146 -0.39 3.66 -4.01
N ILE A 147 -0.56 3.48 -2.70
CA ILE A 147 0.48 2.88 -1.83
C ILE A 147 0.85 1.48 -2.29
N LYS A 148 -0.15 0.66 -2.63
CA LYS A 148 0.10 -0.70 -3.15
C LYS A 148 0.91 -0.66 -4.45
N LYS A 149 0.54 0.21 -5.37
CA LYS A 149 1.22 0.36 -6.66
C LYS A 149 2.67 0.84 -6.49
N GLU A 150 2.91 1.75 -5.55
CA GLU A 150 4.25 2.25 -5.23
C GLU A 150 5.14 1.15 -4.65
N MET A 151 4.63 0.37 -3.69
CA MET A 151 5.34 -0.77 -3.12
C MET A 151 5.66 -1.85 -4.18
N GLU A 152 4.73 -2.13 -5.09
CA GLU A 152 4.96 -3.05 -6.21
C GLU A 152 6.03 -2.53 -7.19
N ALA A 153 6.06 -1.21 -7.43
CA ALA A 153 7.07 -0.58 -8.28
C ALA A 153 8.45 -0.61 -7.63
N GLU A 154 8.56 -0.28 -6.34
CA GLU A 154 9.81 -0.36 -5.57
C GLU A 154 10.33 -1.79 -5.53
N GLY A 155 9.46 -2.77 -5.28
CA GLY A 155 9.84 -4.19 -5.30
C GLY A 155 10.23 -4.69 -6.70
N ALA A 156 9.64 -4.16 -7.76
CA ALA A 156 10.07 -4.46 -9.13
C ALA A 156 11.43 -3.83 -9.46
N GLU A 157 11.70 -2.63 -8.98
CA GLU A 157 12.99 -1.96 -9.16
C GLU A 157 14.10 -2.65 -8.38
N ALA A 158 13.86 -3.04 -7.13
CA ALA A 158 14.80 -3.82 -6.32
C ALA A 158 15.20 -5.13 -7.01
N ARG A 159 14.23 -5.88 -7.55
CA ARG A 159 14.52 -7.11 -8.32
C ARG A 159 15.39 -6.86 -9.55
N LYS A 160 15.18 -5.74 -10.26
CA LYS A 160 16.00 -5.36 -11.41
C LYS A 160 17.43 -4.99 -10.97
N GLN A 161 17.58 -4.26 -9.87
CA GLN A 161 18.90 -3.92 -9.33
C GLN A 161 19.66 -5.18 -8.91
N ASP A 162 19.00 -6.11 -8.22
CA ASP A 162 19.59 -7.39 -7.81
C ASP A 162 20.00 -8.24 -9.03
N GLU A 163 19.17 -8.28 -10.08
CA GLU A 163 19.48 -8.98 -11.33
C GLU A 163 20.71 -8.36 -12.02
N VAL A 164 20.78 -7.03 -12.12
CA VAL A 164 21.95 -6.33 -12.70
C VAL A 164 23.21 -6.58 -11.88
N ILE A 165 23.12 -6.53 -10.55
CA ILE A 165 24.24 -6.82 -9.64
C ILE A 165 24.69 -8.28 -9.81
N SER A 166 23.76 -9.21 -9.85
CA SER A 166 24.02 -10.64 -10.06
C SER A 166 24.68 -10.91 -11.41
N GLU A 167 24.18 -10.31 -12.50
CA GLU A 167 24.80 -10.44 -13.81
C GLU A 167 26.22 -9.85 -13.84
N ARG A 168 26.42 -8.68 -13.21
CA ARG A 168 27.74 -8.06 -13.12
C ARG A 168 28.70 -8.95 -12.36
N LYS A 169 28.25 -9.51 -11.24
CA LYS A 169 29.02 -10.47 -10.44
C LYS A 169 29.35 -11.73 -11.25
N ARG A 170 28.37 -12.30 -11.96
CA ARG A 170 28.56 -13.46 -12.85
C ARG A 170 29.58 -13.18 -13.95
N LYS A 171 29.52 -12.01 -14.58
CA LYS A 171 30.48 -11.58 -15.62
C LYS A 171 31.89 -11.40 -15.03
N GLN A 172 32.01 -10.80 -13.85
CA GLN A 172 33.29 -10.65 -13.16
C GLN A 172 33.89 -12.00 -12.75
N GLU A 173 33.10 -12.91 -12.20
CA GLU A 173 33.53 -14.26 -11.86
C GLU A 173 33.95 -15.05 -13.10
N ALA A 174 33.19 -14.99 -14.19
CA ALA A 174 33.56 -15.63 -15.46
C ALA A 174 34.87 -15.08 -16.05
N GLN A 175 35.06 -13.75 -16.02
CA GLN A 175 36.30 -13.13 -16.47
C GLN A 175 37.50 -13.54 -15.60
N LYS A 176 37.30 -13.60 -14.28
CA LYS A 176 38.33 -14.04 -13.34
C LYS A 176 38.75 -15.49 -13.64
N VAL A 177 37.79 -16.41 -13.78
CA VAL A 177 38.07 -17.81 -14.13
C VAL A 177 38.80 -17.94 -15.48
N TRP A 178 38.44 -17.10 -16.47
CA TRP A 178 39.14 -17.05 -17.75
C TRP A 178 40.60 -16.61 -17.62
N GLU A 179 40.88 -15.55 -16.84
CA GLU A 179 42.25 -15.11 -16.59
C GLU A 179 43.04 -16.11 -15.74
N ASP A 180 42.45 -16.71 -14.70
CA ASP A 180 43.12 -17.70 -13.86
C ASP A 180 43.51 -18.95 -14.68
N SER A 181 42.66 -19.38 -15.61
CA SER A 181 42.96 -20.49 -16.54
C SER A 181 43.85 -20.09 -17.74
N ARG A 182 44.35 -18.85 -17.80
CA ARG A 182 45.16 -18.35 -18.92
C ARG A 182 46.45 -19.12 -19.07
N ASP A 183 47.19 -19.32 -17.98
CA ASP A 183 48.50 -19.97 -18.03
C ASP A 183 48.37 -21.43 -18.45
N ASP A 184 47.34 -22.14 -17.98
CA ASP A 184 47.02 -23.50 -18.42
C ASP A 184 46.71 -23.55 -19.92
N ARG A 185 45.92 -22.60 -20.43
CA ARG A 185 45.61 -22.49 -21.86
C ARG A 185 46.85 -22.16 -22.70
N VAL A 186 47.70 -21.26 -22.22
CA VAL A 186 48.96 -20.89 -22.88
C VAL A 186 49.94 -22.07 -22.88
N GLN A 187 50.05 -22.82 -21.78
CA GLN A 187 50.85 -24.04 -21.71
C GLN A 187 50.32 -25.11 -22.68
N GLY A 188 49.00 -25.32 -22.73
CA GLY A 188 48.35 -26.22 -23.69
C GLY A 188 48.69 -25.86 -25.14
N TRP A 189 48.66 -24.56 -25.48
CA TRP A 189 49.02 -24.09 -26.82
C TRP A 189 50.52 -24.23 -27.11
N ARG A 190 51.40 -23.90 -26.15
CA ARG A 190 52.85 -24.10 -26.28
C ARG A 190 53.20 -25.57 -26.53
N ASN A 191 52.55 -26.49 -25.82
CA ASN A 191 52.73 -27.93 -26.00
C ASN A 191 52.23 -28.41 -27.38
N PHE A 192 51.12 -27.87 -27.87
CA PHE A 192 50.62 -28.14 -29.23
C PHE A 192 51.59 -27.65 -30.31
N GLN A 193 52.19 -26.47 -30.13
CA GLN A 193 53.16 -25.91 -31.07
C GLN A 193 54.50 -26.66 -31.04
N ALA A 194 55.00 -27.04 -29.86
CA ALA A 194 56.19 -27.89 -29.72
C ALA A 194 55.99 -29.28 -30.36
N GLY A 195 54.75 -29.79 -30.36
CA GLY A 195 54.36 -31.00 -31.09
C GLY A 195 54.37 -30.87 -32.62
N LYS A 196 54.46 -29.64 -33.18
CA LYS A 196 54.61 -29.40 -34.63
C LYS A 196 56.07 -29.28 -35.09
N THR A 197 57.00 -28.92 -34.20
CA THR A 197 58.42 -28.73 -34.55
C THR A 197 59.28 -29.97 -34.30
N ALA A 198 58.83 -30.90 -33.45
CA ALA A 198 59.44 -32.21 -33.31
C ALA A 198 58.72 -33.22 -34.22
N GLY A 199 59.37 -33.64 -35.30
CA GLY A 199 58.95 -34.77 -36.15
C GLY A 199 59.02 -36.13 -35.44
N GLY A 200 58.38 -36.27 -34.28
CA GLY A 200 58.38 -37.46 -33.45
C GLY A 200 57.03 -38.18 -33.48
N LYS A 201 57.02 -39.43 -33.94
CA LYS A 201 55.86 -40.34 -33.90
C LYS A 201 55.25 -40.40 -32.50
N ILE A 202 54.10 -39.77 -32.30
CA ILE A 202 53.24 -40.03 -31.12
C ILE A 202 52.59 -41.41 -31.32
N LYS A 203 53.05 -42.42 -30.58
CA LYS A 203 52.32 -43.69 -30.46
C LYS A 203 50.96 -43.39 -29.82
N ARG A 204 49.88 -43.48 -30.62
CA ARG A 204 48.51 -43.52 -30.13
C ARG A 204 48.38 -44.63 -29.08
N LYS A 205 48.24 -44.29 -27.80
CA LYS A 205 47.67 -45.24 -26.84
C LYS A 205 46.21 -45.47 -27.24
N LYS A 206 45.80 -46.75 -27.25
CA LYS A 206 44.44 -47.18 -27.61
C LYS A 206 43.40 -46.36 -26.82
N PRO A 207 42.26 -45.98 -27.45
CA PRO A 207 41.24 -45.21 -26.76
C PRO A 207 40.71 -46.06 -25.60
N SER A 208 40.94 -45.58 -24.37
CA SER A 208 40.13 -46.01 -23.23
C SER A 208 38.69 -45.66 -23.57
N THR A 209 37.82 -46.66 -23.58
CA THR A 209 36.38 -46.54 -23.80
C THR A 209 35.78 -45.53 -22.83
N PHE A 210 35.68 -44.27 -23.28
CA PHE A 210 34.85 -43.27 -22.66
C PHE A 210 33.40 -43.64 -22.95
N ARG A 211 32.68 -44.11 -21.92
CA ARG A 211 31.23 -44.16 -21.94
C ARG A 211 30.72 -42.77 -21.56
N PRO A 212 30.07 -42.04 -22.48
CA PRO A 212 29.47 -40.77 -22.12
C PRO A 212 28.34 -41.00 -21.09
N PRO A 213 28.21 -40.13 -20.07
CA PRO A 213 27.04 -40.12 -19.21
C PRO A 213 25.79 -39.84 -20.05
N ARG A 214 24.68 -40.54 -19.73
CA ARG A 214 23.40 -40.47 -20.44
C ARG A 214 22.90 -39.02 -20.44
N ALA A 215 22.73 -38.43 -21.62
CA ALA A 215 22.20 -37.08 -21.77
C ALA A 215 20.79 -37.03 -21.17
N VAL A 216 20.63 -36.28 -20.08
CA VAL A 216 19.33 -35.76 -19.68
C VAL A 216 19.19 -34.46 -20.46
N ALA A 217 18.22 -34.42 -21.38
CA ALA A 217 17.93 -33.23 -22.16
C ALA A 217 17.39 -32.16 -21.22
N GLU A 218 18.17 -31.11 -20.98
CA GLU A 218 17.66 -29.83 -20.50
C GLU A 218 17.94 -28.82 -21.62
N GLU A 219 16.88 -28.47 -22.35
CA GLU A 219 16.88 -27.47 -23.41
C GLU A 219 17.27 -26.11 -22.82
N SER A 220 18.49 -25.66 -23.07
CA SER A 220 18.84 -24.24 -22.94
C SER A 220 19.07 -23.66 -24.33
N ALA A 221 18.02 -23.00 -24.82
CA ALA A 221 17.97 -22.29 -26.09
C ALA A 221 18.82 -21.00 -26.04
N VAL A 222 20.15 -21.13 -26.02
CA VAL A 222 21.04 -19.98 -26.20
C VAL A 222 21.66 -20.04 -27.61
N PRO A 223 21.25 -19.16 -28.54
CA PRO A 223 21.80 -19.16 -29.90
C PRO A 223 23.28 -18.75 -29.89
N TYR A 224 24.10 -19.58 -30.54
CA TYR A 224 25.55 -19.39 -30.70
C TYR A 224 25.84 -18.23 -31.66
N ASN A 225 26.23 -17.08 -31.12
CA ASN A 225 26.72 -15.94 -31.91
C ASN A 225 28.16 -16.20 -32.38
N LYS A 226 28.32 -16.57 -33.66
CA LYS A 226 29.63 -16.65 -34.35
C LYS A 226 30.24 -15.24 -34.43
N ARG A 227 31.46 -15.06 -33.90
CA ARG A 227 32.24 -13.83 -34.12
C ARG A 227 32.67 -13.74 -35.59
N PRO A 228 32.62 -12.57 -36.24
CA PRO A 228 33.12 -12.41 -37.60
C PRO A 228 34.64 -12.60 -37.60
N THR A 229 35.12 -13.52 -38.43
CA THR A 229 36.55 -13.68 -38.69
C THR A 229 36.99 -12.61 -39.69
N THR A 230 37.76 -11.62 -39.23
CA THR A 230 38.51 -10.73 -40.11
C THR A 230 39.73 -11.52 -40.62
N SER A 231 39.76 -11.85 -41.91
CA SER A 231 40.97 -12.31 -42.60
C SER A 231 41.24 -11.39 -43.79
N SER A 232 42.35 -10.66 -43.70
CA SER A 232 42.95 -9.80 -44.71
C SER A 232 43.92 -10.59 -45.63
N ALA A 233 43.94 -10.29 -46.93
CA ALA A 233 45.09 -10.34 -47.87
C ALA A 233 44.55 -10.13 -49.30
N THR A 234 44.87 -9.08 -50.06
CA THR A 234 46.11 -8.78 -50.83
C THR A 234 46.55 -9.89 -51.79
N GLU A 235 46.22 -9.69 -53.07
CA GLU A 235 46.87 -10.15 -54.33
C GLU A 235 46.01 -9.50 -55.45
N GLY A 236 46.46 -8.80 -56.48
CA GLY A 236 47.75 -8.72 -57.13
C GLY A 236 47.62 -9.10 -58.62
N PHE A 237 46.99 -8.25 -59.45
CA PHE A 237 47.32 -7.87 -60.85
C PHE A 237 46.17 -7.08 -61.48
#